data_AF-A0A4Q2YDJ1-F1
#
_entry.id   AF-A0A4Q2YDJ1-F1
#
_cell.length_a   1.000
_cell.length_b   1.000
_cell.length_c   1.000
_cell.angle_alpha   90.00
_cell.angle_beta   90.00
_cell.angle_gamma   90.00
#
_symmetry.space_group_name_H-M   'P 1'
#
loop_
_entity.id
_entity.type
_entity.pdbx_description
1 polymer ?
#
loop_
_entity_poly.entity_id
_entity_poly.type
_entity_poly.pdbx_seq_one_letter_code
_entity_poly.pdbx_strand_id
1 'polypeptide(L)'
;MHPDVAKLVDAGRIPKPVGERLSQLAPGNFCLHKSFGAGKVIDWDLPGKKVTIDFERSSGQVMELQFAFQKTEWIPTDDFRAKKIEQLEELRTLAKKDPVELIVHLLQSHGGSMTGEALEKQISGAVVAEANFKKWWDSSKKALKESRRVVVPQKRTEALVLRDGDRTPAEALVADFEAARDIKGMIKALEAIAADIGAFENEVDALKRLLHDIDEGAKKAARVQLGQALQLVAARDEVIGSSKALELDPTAVRLSDLILTADSSKLADEAGTLPSGRQRAIY
;
A
#
# COMPACT_ATOMS: atom_id res chain seq x y z
N MET A 1 -15.79 28.72 -0.22
CA MET A 1 -17.27 28.81 -0.28
C MET A 1 -17.64 29.46 -1.61
N HIS A 2 -18.66 28.95 -2.30
CA HIS A 2 -19.08 29.48 -3.61
C HIS A 2 -19.72 30.87 -3.47
N PRO A 3 -19.49 31.84 -4.38
CA PRO A 3 -19.99 33.21 -4.25
C PRO A 3 -21.51 33.32 -4.04
N ASP A 4 -22.30 32.54 -4.77
CA ASP A 4 -23.77 32.59 -4.64
C ASP A 4 -24.28 32.00 -3.32
N VAL A 5 -23.51 31.09 -2.72
CA VAL A 5 -23.82 30.52 -1.41
C VAL A 5 -23.39 31.48 -0.30
N ALA A 6 -22.25 32.16 -0.47
CA ALA A 6 -21.77 33.18 0.47
C ALA A 6 -22.84 34.26 0.70
N LYS A 7 -23.48 34.76 -0.37
CA LYS A 7 -24.59 35.72 -0.28
C LYS A 7 -25.75 35.23 0.58
N LEU A 8 -26.07 33.93 0.54
CA LEU A 8 -27.16 33.34 1.34
C LEU A 8 -26.77 33.19 2.82
N VAL A 9 -25.50 32.88 3.10
CA VAL A 9 -24.96 32.81 4.47
C VAL A 9 -24.91 34.21 5.08
N ASP A 10 -24.36 35.19 4.36
CA ASP A 10 -24.20 36.56 4.81
C ASP A 10 -25.57 37.25 5.04
N ALA A 11 -26.58 36.90 4.24
CA ALA A 11 -27.96 37.33 4.42
C ALA A 11 -28.71 36.58 5.55
N GLY A 12 -28.06 35.66 6.26
CA GLY A 12 -28.65 34.88 7.35
C GLY A 12 -29.71 33.86 6.91
N ARG A 13 -29.82 33.56 5.60
CA ARG A 13 -30.83 32.63 5.06
C ARG A 13 -30.47 31.17 5.32
N ILE A 14 -29.17 30.86 5.44
CA ILE A 14 -28.67 29.53 5.75
C ILE A 14 -27.49 29.59 6.74
N PRO A 15 -27.32 28.59 7.63
CA PRO A 15 -26.13 28.49 8.48
C PRO A 15 -24.85 28.26 7.67
N LYS A 16 -23.70 28.74 8.17
CA LYS A 16 -22.39 28.55 7.54
C LYS A 16 -22.05 27.08 7.21
N PRO A 17 -22.26 26.09 8.10
CA PRO A 17 -21.99 24.68 7.76
C PRO A 17 -22.82 24.16 6.59
N VAL A 18 -24.07 24.64 6.46
CA VAL A 18 -24.94 24.32 5.33
C VAL A 18 -24.42 24.97 4.05
N GLY A 19 -23.92 26.21 4.14
CA GLY A 19 -23.29 26.89 3.01
C GLY A 19 -22.00 26.22 2.52
N GLU A 20 -21.17 25.71 3.43
CA GLU A 20 -19.97 24.95 3.09
C GLU A 20 -20.34 23.66 2.34
N ARG A 21 -21.30 22.90 2.86
CA ARG A 21 -21.78 21.68 2.21
C ARG A 21 -22.44 21.99 0.87
N LEU A 22 -23.24 23.06 0.77
CA LEU A 22 -23.87 23.49 -0.48
C LEU A 22 -22.82 23.82 -1.53
N SER A 23 -21.75 24.53 -1.14
CA SER A 23 -20.64 24.86 -2.04
C SER A 23 -19.98 23.62 -2.65
N GLN A 24 -19.99 22.47 -1.97
CA GLN A 24 -19.48 21.22 -2.51
C GLN A 24 -20.36 20.63 -3.64
N LEU A 25 -21.63 21.04 -3.70
CA LEU A 25 -22.55 20.73 -4.80
C LEU A 25 -22.67 21.88 -5.81
N ALA A 26 -21.71 22.81 -5.83
CA ALA A 26 -21.66 23.82 -6.88
C ALA A 26 -21.36 23.19 -8.26
N PRO A 27 -21.86 23.78 -9.36
CA PRO A 27 -21.51 23.37 -10.71
C PRO A 27 -19.99 23.28 -10.92
N GLY A 28 -19.55 22.23 -11.60
CA GLY A 28 -18.13 21.90 -11.80
C GLY A 28 -17.50 21.04 -10.71
N ASN A 29 -18.13 20.88 -9.54
CA ASN A 29 -17.66 19.93 -8.53
C ASN A 29 -18.08 18.50 -8.84
N PHE A 30 -17.46 17.56 -8.11
CA PHE A 30 -17.68 16.14 -8.25
C PHE A 30 -18.26 15.55 -6.98
N CYS A 31 -19.04 14.48 -7.15
CA CYS A 31 -19.60 13.75 -6.04
C CYS A 31 -19.74 12.25 -6.34
N LEU A 32 -19.96 11.47 -5.30
CA LEU A 32 -20.13 10.02 -5.35
C LEU A 32 -21.53 9.64 -4.89
N HIS A 33 -22.26 8.87 -5.69
CA HIS A 33 -23.54 8.28 -5.30
C HIS A 33 -23.42 6.76 -5.22
N LYS A 34 -23.95 6.16 -4.14
CA LYS A 34 -23.83 4.71 -3.87
C LYS A 34 -24.31 3.82 -5.03
N SER A 35 -25.39 4.22 -5.71
CA SER A 35 -25.98 3.44 -6.80
C SER A 35 -25.48 3.86 -8.19
N PHE A 36 -25.17 5.14 -8.38
CA PHE A 36 -24.93 5.72 -9.69
C PHE A 36 -23.45 5.92 -10.02
N GLY A 37 -22.56 5.79 -9.03
CA GLY A 37 -21.12 5.99 -9.21
C GLY A 37 -20.70 7.44 -9.01
N ALA A 38 -19.54 7.79 -9.54
CA ALA A 38 -19.07 9.17 -9.53
C ALA A 38 -19.91 10.02 -10.48
N GLY A 39 -20.02 11.31 -10.20
CA GLY A 39 -20.73 12.24 -11.06
C GLY A 39 -20.23 13.67 -10.94
N LYS A 40 -20.46 14.44 -12.00
CA LYS A 40 -20.15 15.86 -12.09
C LYS A 40 -21.41 16.68 -11.94
N VAL A 41 -21.38 17.69 -11.08
CA VAL A 41 -22.47 18.66 -10.97
C VAL A 41 -22.43 19.57 -12.18
N ILE A 42 -23.53 19.59 -12.94
CA ILE A 42 -23.66 20.37 -14.16
C ILE A 42 -24.28 21.73 -13.86
N ASP A 43 -25.32 21.73 -13.03
CA ASP A 43 -26.08 22.93 -12.71
C ASP A 43 -26.81 22.79 -11.37
N TRP A 44 -27.23 23.92 -10.81
CA TRP A 44 -28.09 23.98 -9.64
C TRP A 44 -29.11 25.13 -9.73
N ASP A 45 -30.32 24.86 -9.28
CA ASP A 45 -31.38 25.86 -9.12
C ASP A 45 -31.59 26.06 -7.62
N LEU A 46 -30.89 27.05 -7.05
CA LEU A 46 -30.98 27.35 -5.62
C LEU A 46 -32.39 27.82 -5.21
N PRO A 47 -33.08 28.71 -5.95
CA PRO A 47 -34.48 29.05 -5.69
C PRO A 47 -35.43 27.86 -5.75
N GLY A 48 -35.32 27.02 -6.79
CA GLY A 48 -36.12 25.81 -6.98
C GLY A 48 -35.65 24.60 -6.18
N LYS A 49 -34.58 24.76 -5.40
CA LYS A 49 -33.95 23.74 -4.54
C LYS A 49 -33.53 22.47 -5.28
N LYS A 50 -33.07 22.57 -6.51
CA LYS A 50 -32.68 21.42 -7.34
C LYS A 50 -31.21 21.46 -7.74
N VAL A 51 -30.66 20.30 -8.05
CA VAL A 51 -29.33 20.12 -8.65
C VAL A 51 -29.40 19.10 -9.77
N THR A 52 -28.63 19.34 -10.82
CA THR A 52 -28.49 18.47 -11.98
C THR A 52 -27.09 17.88 -11.97
N ILE A 53 -27.00 16.54 -11.95
CA ILE A 53 -25.75 15.80 -11.84
C ILE A 53 -25.66 14.75 -12.95
N ASP A 54 -24.53 14.71 -13.63
CA ASP A 54 -24.18 13.66 -14.58
C ASP A 54 -23.38 12.57 -13.87
N PHE A 55 -24.02 11.44 -13.56
CA PHE A 55 -23.34 10.27 -13.00
C PHE A 55 -22.91 9.28 -14.08
N GLU A 56 -21.85 8.52 -13.81
CA GLU A 56 -21.31 7.48 -14.69
C GLU A 56 -22.38 6.48 -15.18
N ARG A 57 -23.33 6.11 -14.32
CA ARG A 57 -24.41 5.16 -14.66
C ARG A 57 -25.76 5.83 -14.96
N SER A 58 -25.85 7.15 -14.81
CA SER A 58 -27.10 7.88 -14.96
C SER A 58 -26.84 9.38 -15.18
N SER A 59 -26.89 9.80 -16.43
CA SER A 59 -26.69 11.19 -16.84
C SER A 59 -27.98 12.02 -16.70
N GLY A 60 -27.85 13.33 -16.50
CA GLY A 60 -28.93 14.30 -16.45
C GLY A 60 -29.86 14.18 -15.24
N GLN A 61 -29.37 13.62 -14.13
CA GLN A 61 -30.21 13.37 -12.97
C GLN A 61 -30.51 14.67 -12.23
N VAL A 62 -31.79 15.06 -12.23
CA VAL A 62 -32.30 16.20 -11.46
C VAL A 62 -32.85 15.70 -10.13
N MET A 63 -32.37 16.25 -9.02
CA MET A 63 -32.83 15.90 -7.68
C MET A 63 -32.89 17.11 -6.75
N GLU A 64 -33.70 17.01 -5.70
CA GLU A 64 -33.77 18.00 -4.63
C GLU A 64 -32.41 18.14 -3.91
N LEU A 65 -32.01 19.37 -3.60
CA LEU A 65 -30.74 19.68 -2.93
C LEU A 65 -30.59 18.94 -1.61
N GLN A 66 -31.67 18.85 -0.83
CA GLN A 66 -31.65 18.12 0.44
C GLN A 66 -31.37 16.63 0.23
N PHE A 67 -31.92 16.04 -0.84
CA PHE A 67 -31.66 14.65 -1.17
C PHE A 67 -30.24 14.45 -1.66
N ALA A 68 -29.74 15.34 -2.52
CA ALA A 68 -28.34 15.33 -2.95
C ALA A 68 -27.40 15.37 -1.76
N PHE A 69 -27.62 16.25 -0.77
CA PHE A 69 -26.80 16.31 0.44
C PHE A 69 -26.66 14.99 1.20
N GLN A 70 -27.75 14.22 1.26
CA GLN A 70 -27.83 12.97 2.00
C GLN A 70 -27.29 11.78 1.21
N LYS A 71 -27.36 11.84 -0.13
CA LYS A 71 -27.10 10.70 -1.01
C LYS A 71 -25.78 10.79 -1.75
N THR A 72 -25.18 11.97 -1.82
CA THR A 72 -23.90 12.16 -2.48
C THR A 72 -22.81 12.53 -1.49
N GLU A 73 -21.60 12.04 -1.74
CA GLU A 73 -20.40 12.43 -1.01
C GLU A 73 -19.56 13.32 -1.93
N TRP A 74 -19.02 14.43 -1.44
CA TRP A 74 -18.17 15.26 -2.29
C TRP A 74 -16.82 14.57 -2.49
N ILE A 75 -16.26 14.66 -3.70
CA ILE A 75 -14.91 14.20 -4.00
C ILE A 75 -14.08 15.34 -4.60
N PRO A 76 -12.78 15.44 -4.28
CA PRO A 76 -11.91 16.45 -4.85
C PRO A 76 -11.74 16.24 -6.37
N THR A 77 -11.39 17.31 -7.07
CA THR A 77 -11.12 17.28 -8.52
C THR A 77 -9.96 16.36 -8.89
N ASP A 78 -9.00 16.22 -7.97
CA ASP A 78 -7.86 15.30 -8.10
C ASP A 78 -8.20 13.88 -7.66
N ASP A 79 -9.44 13.55 -7.25
CA ASP A 79 -9.82 12.15 -7.03
C ASP A 79 -9.76 11.38 -8.37
N PHE A 80 -9.24 10.15 -8.37
CA PHE A 80 -9.18 9.29 -9.55
C PHE A 80 -10.53 9.19 -10.27
N ARG A 81 -11.63 9.11 -9.51
CA ARG A 81 -12.99 8.97 -10.06
C ARG A 81 -13.48 10.27 -10.69
N ALA A 82 -13.07 11.43 -10.17
CA ALA A 82 -13.31 12.72 -10.81
C ALA A 82 -12.48 12.86 -12.09
N LYS A 83 -11.19 12.53 -12.05
CA LYS A 83 -10.31 12.51 -13.24
C LYS A 83 -10.80 11.56 -14.31
N LYS A 84 -11.42 10.44 -13.95
CA LYS A 84 -11.99 9.51 -14.92
C LYS A 84 -13.14 10.12 -15.75
N ILE A 85 -13.88 11.08 -15.17
CA ILE A 85 -14.98 11.78 -15.85
C ILE A 85 -14.44 12.83 -16.83
N GLU A 86 -13.43 13.62 -16.45
CA GLU A 86 -12.95 14.75 -17.27
C GLU A 86 -11.63 14.52 -18.01
N GLN A 87 -10.73 13.76 -17.41
CA GLN A 87 -9.32 13.65 -17.78
C GLN A 87 -8.96 12.20 -18.15
N LEU A 88 -9.88 11.48 -18.80
CA LEU A 88 -9.69 10.06 -19.13
C LEU A 88 -8.44 9.81 -19.99
N GLU A 89 -8.16 10.68 -20.95
CA GLU A 89 -6.96 10.56 -21.81
C GLU A 89 -5.66 10.80 -21.04
N GLU A 90 -5.68 11.65 -20.00
CA GLU A 90 -4.53 11.82 -19.11
C GLU A 90 -4.28 10.55 -18.30
N LEU A 91 -5.34 9.91 -17.77
CA LEU A 91 -5.22 8.62 -17.08
C LEU A 91 -4.71 7.52 -18.03
N ARG A 92 -5.17 7.49 -19.29
CA ARG A 92 -4.68 6.56 -20.32
C ARG A 92 -3.21 6.76 -20.63
N THR A 93 -2.77 8.01 -20.64
CA THR A 93 -1.36 8.37 -20.84
C THR A 93 -0.52 7.99 -19.62
N LEU A 94 -1.00 8.29 -18.41
CA LEU A 94 -0.35 7.91 -17.15
C LEU A 94 -0.19 6.39 -17.06
N ALA A 95 -1.21 5.61 -17.42
CA ALA A 95 -1.15 4.15 -17.45
C ALA A 95 0.00 3.59 -18.31
N LYS A 96 0.38 4.30 -19.38
CA LYS A 96 1.49 3.91 -20.27
C LYS A 96 2.84 4.40 -19.77
N LYS A 97 2.89 5.63 -19.24
CA LYS A 97 4.12 6.31 -18.83
C LYS A 97 4.60 5.87 -17.44
N ASP A 98 3.69 5.87 -16.47
CA ASP A 98 3.95 5.54 -15.08
C ASP A 98 2.75 4.80 -14.46
N PRO A 99 2.69 3.46 -14.65
CA PRO A 99 1.63 2.66 -14.06
C PRO A 99 1.67 2.62 -12.54
N VAL A 100 2.83 2.87 -11.91
CA VAL A 100 2.94 2.90 -10.44
C VAL A 100 2.19 4.10 -9.90
N GLU A 101 2.43 5.28 -10.47
CA GLU A 101 1.74 6.51 -10.06
C GLU A 101 0.22 6.41 -10.26
N LEU A 102 -0.23 5.83 -11.38
CA LEU A 102 -1.66 5.59 -11.61
C LEU A 102 -2.29 4.76 -10.49
N ILE A 103 -1.62 3.68 -10.08
CA ILE A 103 -2.13 2.77 -9.05
C ILE A 103 -2.09 3.44 -7.68
N VAL A 104 -1.05 4.21 -7.39
CA VAL A 104 -0.97 4.99 -6.14
C VAL A 104 -2.12 5.98 -6.07
N HIS A 105 -2.33 6.75 -7.14
CA HIS A 105 -3.41 7.72 -7.23
C HIS A 105 -4.80 7.07 -7.06
N LEU A 106 -5.00 5.92 -7.70
CA LEU A 106 -6.23 5.13 -7.54
C LEU A 106 -6.44 4.70 -6.08
N LEU A 107 -5.41 4.17 -5.43
CA LEU A 107 -5.49 3.72 -4.04
C LEU A 107 -5.76 4.89 -3.09
N GLN A 108 -5.10 6.04 -3.27
CA GLN A 108 -5.31 7.24 -2.44
C GLN A 108 -6.77 7.69 -2.51
N SER A 109 -7.35 7.65 -3.71
CA SER A 109 -8.76 7.99 -3.96
C SER A 109 -9.75 6.97 -3.35
N HIS A 110 -9.28 5.81 -2.90
CA HIS A 110 -10.10 4.74 -2.31
C HIS A 110 -9.71 4.43 -0.85
N GLY A 111 -9.09 5.37 -0.14
CA GLY A 111 -8.74 5.20 1.27
C GLY A 111 -7.50 4.30 1.50
N GLY A 112 -6.65 4.18 0.49
CA GLY A 112 -5.32 3.58 0.58
C GLY A 112 -5.24 2.08 0.42
N SER A 113 -6.34 1.37 0.18
CA SER A 113 -6.29 -0.07 -0.12
C SER A 113 -7.40 -0.52 -1.05
N MET A 114 -7.12 -1.53 -1.87
CA MET A 114 -8.14 -2.18 -2.71
C MET A 114 -7.71 -3.57 -3.17
N THR A 115 -8.68 -4.45 -3.44
CA THR A 115 -8.38 -5.79 -4.02
C THR A 115 -7.98 -5.68 -5.49
N GLY A 116 -7.28 -6.69 -6.01
CA GLY A 116 -6.93 -6.73 -7.43
C GLY A 116 -8.16 -6.77 -8.35
N GLU A 117 -9.28 -7.34 -7.88
CA GLU A 117 -10.56 -7.31 -8.60
C GLU A 117 -11.18 -5.92 -8.64
N ALA A 118 -11.18 -5.19 -7.52
CA ALA A 118 -11.68 -3.82 -7.47
C ALA A 118 -10.83 -2.89 -8.36
N LEU A 119 -9.51 -3.05 -8.35
CA LEU A 119 -8.59 -2.34 -9.22
C LEU A 119 -8.89 -2.60 -10.70
N GLU A 120 -9.03 -3.87 -11.08
CA GLU A 120 -9.35 -4.26 -12.46
C GLU A 120 -10.67 -3.61 -12.92
N LYS A 121 -11.70 -3.61 -12.07
CA LYS A 121 -12.98 -2.96 -12.38
C LYS A 121 -12.87 -1.45 -12.60
N GLN A 122 -11.92 -0.77 -11.95
CA GLN A 122 -11.74 0.67 -12.09
C GLN A 122 -10.95 1.05 -13.36
N ILE A 123 -9.94 0.24 -13.69
CA ILE A 123 -8.96 0.55 -14.75
C ILE A 123 -9.32 -0.13 -16.08
N SER A 124 -9.72 -1.40 -16.06
CA SER A 124 -10.00 -2.19 -17.26
C SER A 124 -11.19 -1.62 -18.04
N GLY A 125 -11.08 -1.64 -19.37
CA GLY A 125 -12.05 -1.05 -20.30
C GLY A 125 -11.94 0.46 -20.43
N ALA A 126 -11.93 1.20 -19.30
CA ALA A 126 -11.94 2.66 -19.31
C ALA A 126 -10.55 3.27 -19.58
N VAL A 127 -9.56 2.91 -18.76
CA VAL A 127 -8.20 3.48 -18.77
C VAL A 127 -7.23 2.57 -19.53
N VAL A 128 -7.36 1.26 -19.36
CA VAL A 128 -6.60 0.26 -20.10
C VAL A 128 -7.58 -0.63 -20.83
N ALA A 129 -7.40 -0.81 -22.15
CA ALA A 129 -8.25 -1.69 -22.93
C ALA A 129 -8.28 -3.10 -22.32
N GLU A 130 -9.46 -3.69 -22.22
CA GLU A 130 -9.69 -4.97 -21.51
C GLU A 130 -8.78 -6.10 -22.01
N ALA A 131 -8.61 -6.20 -23.33
CA ALA A 131 -7.71 -7.18 -23.95
C ALA A 131 -6.23 -7.04 -23.53
N ASN A 132 -5.80 -5.84 -23.13
CA ASN A 132 -4.43 -5.54 -22.74
C ASN A 132 -4.22 -5.51 -21.22
N PHE A 133 -5.30 -5.55 -20.43
CA PHE A 133 -5.25 -5.36 -18.98
C PHE A 133 -4.33 -6.38 -18.31
N LYS A 134 -4.46 -7.68 -18.64
CA LYS A 134 -3.63 -8.74 -18.04
C LYS A 134 -2.14 -8.47 -18.23
N LYS A 135 -1.73 -8.14 -19.46
CA LYS A 135 -0.33 -7.85 -19.80
C LYS A 135 0.17 -6.59 -19.06
N TRP A 136 -0.64 -5.53 -19.08
CA TRP A 136 -0.33 -4.29 -18.37
C TRP A 136 -0.21 -4.50 -16.86
N TRP A 137 -1.09 -5.33 -16.28
CA TRP A 137 -1.08 -5.62 -14.85
C TRP A 137 0.15 -6.41 -14.43
N ASP A 138 0.56 -7.40 -15.23
CA ASP A 138 1.76 -8.19 -14.94
C ASP A 138 3.04 -7.34 -14.96
N SER A 139 3.17 -6.40 -15.91
CA SER A 139 4.28 -5.44 -15.91
C SER A 139 4.19 -4.45 -14.74
N SER A 140 2.99 -3.95 -14.44
CA SER A 140 2.77 -2.96 -13.37
C SER A 140 3.07 -3.54 -11.99
N LYS A 141 2.70 -4.81 -11.73
CA LYS A 141 3.05 -5.51 -10.48
C LYS A 141 4.56 -5.59 -10.24
N LYS A 142 5.35 -5.77 -11.30
CA LYS A 142 6.81 -5.80 -11.18
C LYS A 142 7.34 -4.42 -10.78
N ALA A 143 6.90 -3.38 -11.48
CA ALA A 143 7.27 -2.00 -11.16
C ALA A 143 6.81 -1.57 -9.75
N LEU A 144 5.62 -1.99 -9.31
CA LEU A 144 5.12 -1.72 -7.96
C LEU A 144 6.01 -2.33 -6.88
N LYS A 145 6.41 -3.61 -7.05
CA LYS A 145 7.31 -4.29 -6.12
C LYS A 145 8.67 -3.61 -6.03
N GLU A 146 9.18 -3.11 -7.16
CA GLU A 146 10.43 -2.35 -7.21
C GLU A 146 10.29 -0.97 -6.55
N SER A 147 9.16 -0.28 -6.75
CA SER A 147 8.91 1.05 -6.19
C SER A 147 8.78 1.08 -4.66
N ARG A 148 8.41 -0.05 -4.06
CA ARG A 148 8.07 -0.20 -2.64
C ARG A 148 6.97 0.76 -2.11
N ARG A 149 6.27 1.51 -2.95
CA ARG A 149 5.18 2.43 -2.55
C ARG A 149 3.87 1.72 -2.23
N VAL A 150 3.71 0.50 -2.72
CA VAL A 150 2.50 -0.32 -2.56
C VAL A 150 2.91 -1.73 -2.14
N VAL A 151 2.27 -2.24 -1.09
CA VAL A 151 2.34 -3.66 -0.74
C VAL A 151 1.56 -4.45 -1.79
N VAL A 152 2.27 -5.25 -2.59
CA VAL A 152 1.66 -6.12 -3.60
C VAL A 152 1.45 -7.51 -2.99
N PRO A 153 0.20 -7.95 -2.77
CA PRO A 153 -0.08 -9.22 -2.14
C PRO A 153 0.29 -10.41 -3.04
N GLN A 154 0.48 -11.58 -2.43
CA GLN A 154 0.71 -12.85 -3.13
C GLN A 154 -0.57 -13.36 -3.77
N LYS A 155 -1.72 -13.16 -3.11
CA LYS A 155 -3.03 -13.61 -3.57
C LYS A 155 -3.84 -12.42 -4.09
N ARG A 156 -4.53 -12.61 -5.23
CA ARG A 156 -5.39 -11.59 -5.83
C ARG A 156 -6.59 -11.20 -4.95
N THR A 157 -7.01 -12.09 -4.04
CA THR A 157 -8.07 -11.87 -3.06
C THR A 157 -7.65 -10.96 -1.91
N GLU A 158 -6.35 -10.80 -1.68
CA GLU A 158 -5.81 -9.89 -0.68
C GLU A 158 -5.68 -8.48 -1.28
N ALA A 159 -5.72 -7.46 -0.42
CA ALA A 159 -5.67 -6.07 -0.86
C ALA A 159 -4.25 -5.63 -1.21
N LEU A 160 -4.14 -4.83 -2.26
CA LEU A 160 -3.04 -3.89 -2.42
C LEU A 160 -3.23 -2.76 -1.41
N VAL A 161 -2.16 -2.39 -0.74
CA VAL A 161 -2.20 -1.36 0.31
C VAL A 161 -1.08 -0.36 0.03
N LEU A 162 -1.41 0.93 0.05
CA LEU A 162 -0.40 1.98 0.04
C LEU A 162 0.49 1.82 1.26
N ARG A 163 1.80 1.85 1.06
CA ARG A 163 2.68 2.12 2.19
C ARG A 163 2.47 3.59 2.57
N ASP A 164 2.32 3.84 3.85
CA ASP A 164 2.21 5.21 4.35
C ASP A 164 3.46 5.97 3.91
N GLY A 165 3.27 7.12 3.26
CA GLY A 165 4.37 7.96 2.76
C GLY A 165 5.25 8.53 3.86
N ASP A 166 4.79 8.43 5.11
CA ASP A 166 5.52 8.80 6.32
C ASP A 166 6.53 7.73 6.76
N ARG A 167 6.48 6.52 6.17
CA ARG A 167 7.43 5.48 6.53
C ARG A 167 8.76 5.69 5.86
N THR A 168 9.81 5.74 6.68
CA THR A 168 11.17 5.76 6.15
C THR A 168 11.46 4.45 5.43
N PRO A 169 12.47 4.40 4.53
CA PRO A 169 12.89 3.15 3.91
C PRO A 169 13.22 2.04 4.93
N ALA A 170 13.77 2.40 6.09
CA ALA A 170 14.02 1.49 7.20
C ALA A 170 12.72 0.91 7.79
N GLU A 171 11.76 1.77 8.14
CA GLU A 171 10.46 1.34 8.66
C GLU A 171 9.70 0.44 7.68
N ALA A 172 9.83 0.69 6.38
CA ALA A 172 9.23 -0.15 5.35
C ALA A 172 9.86 -1.55 5.29
N LEU A 173 11.18 -1.65 5.45
CA LEU A 173 11.91 -2.92 5.49
C LEU A 173 11.61 -3.72 6.78
N VAL A 174 11.50 -3.04 7.92
CA VAL A 174 11.10 -3.66 9.20
C VAL A 174 9.67 -4.18 9.11
N ALA A 175 8.75 -3.41 8.54
CA ALA A 175 7.36 -3.85 8.36
C ALA A 175 7.23 -5.08 7.45
N ASP A 176 8.06 -5.19 6.42
CA ASP A 176 8.11 -6.38 5.55
C ASP A 176 8.58 -7.63 6.33
N PHE A 177 9.52 -7.46 7.28
CA PHE A 177 9.91 -8.52 8.21
C PHE A 177 8.77 -8.90 9.16
N GLU A 178 8.12 -7.92 9.80
CA GLU A 178 7.01 -8.16 10.75
C GLU A 178 5.80 -8.83 10.08
N ALA A 179 5.55 -8.53 8.80
CA ALA A 179 4.48 -9.14 8.02
C ALA A 179 4.77 -10.58 7.58
N ALA A 180 6.01 -11.06 7.72
CA ALA A 180 6.39 -12.41 7.32
C ALA A 180 5.68 -13.46 8.20
N ARG A 181 4.93 -14.36 7.55
CA ARG A 181 4.15 -15.41 8.24
C ARG A 181 4.93 -16.71 8.48
N ASP A 182 6.13 -16.83 7.91
CA ASP A 182 6.99 -18.00 8.04
C ASP A 182 8.48 -17.60 8.08
N ILE A 183 9.34 -18.50 8.55
CA ILE A 183 10.79 -18.24 8.71
C ILE A 183 11.45 -17.96 7.35
N LYS A 184 10.94 -18.58 6.26
CA LYS A 184 11.45 -18.33 4.91
C LYS A 184 11.19 -16.89 4.45
N GLY A 185 10.02 -16.34 4.78
CA GLY A 185 9.69 -14.94 4.57
C GLY A 185 10.57 -14.00 5.40
N MET A 186 10.80 -14.34 6.67
CA MET A 186 11.70 -13.59 7.56
C MET A 186 13.14 -13.53 6.99
N ILE A 187 13.68 -14.67 6.52
CA ILE A 187 15.01 -14.73 5.89
C ILE A 187 15.09 -13.80 4.67
N LYS A 188 14.08 -13.82 3.80
CA LYS A 188 14.06 -12.93 2.62
C LYS A 188 13.98 -11.45 2.99
N ALA A 189 13.24 -11.13 4.05
CA ALA A 189 13.17 -9.76 4.54
C ALA A 189 14.52 -9.31 5.12
N LEU A 190 15.24 -10.19 5.82
CA LEU A 190 16.60 -9.91 6.31
C LEU A 190 17.62 -9.73 5.19
N GLU A 191 17.55 -10.55 4.13
CA GLU A 191 18.39 -10.37 2.94
C GLU A 191 18.14 -9.02 2.26
N ALA A 192 16.87 -8.56 2.22
CA ALA A 192 16.53 -7.22 1.72
C ALA A 192 17.05 -6.10 2.62
N ILE A 193 17.01 -6.28 3.96
CA ILE A 193 17.59 -5.35 4.93
C ILE A 193 19.12 -5.28 4.75
N ALA A 194 19.80 -6.42 4.62
CA ALA A 194 21.25 -6.46 4.44
C ALA A 194 21.69 -5.78 3.13
N ALA A 195 20.90 -5.93 2.06
CA ALA A 195 21.17 -5.30 0.77
C ALA A 195 20.95 -3.77 0.78
N ASP A 196 20.12 -3.26 1.69
CA ASP A 196 19.72 -1.85 1.77
C ASP A 196 20.04 -1.27 3.16
N ILE A 197 21.16 -1.71 3.74
CA ILE A 197 21.54 -1.39 5.13
C ILE A 197 21.73 0.12 5.37
N GLY A 198 22.03 0.88 4.31
CA GLY A 198 22.13 2.34 4.34
C GLY A 198 20.82 3.04 4.70
N ALA A 199 19.67 2.39 4.51
CA ALA A 199 18.38 2.88 4.98
C ALA A 199 18.33 3.09 6.50
N PHE A 200 19.15 2.36 7.27
CA PHE A 200 19.17 2.36 8.73
C PHE A 200 20.23 3.27 9.35
N GLU A 201 20.92 4.12 8.58
CA GLU A 201 21.98 5.01 9.09
C GLU A 201 21.53 5.87 10.28
N ASN A 202 20.27 6.32 10.27
CA ASN A 202 19.67 7.14 11.34
C ASN A 202 18.70 6.36 12.23
N GLU A 203 18.56 5.04 12.04
CA GLU A 203 17.57 4.18 12.70
C GLU A 203 18.19 2.88 13.26
N VAL A 204 19.45 2.97 13.69
CA VAL A 204 20.22 1.82 14.20
C VAL A 204 19.52 1.13 15.38
N ASP A 205 18.82 1.88 16.23
CA ASP A 205 18.11 1.32 17.39
C ASP A 205 16.90 0.45 16.99
N ALA A 206 16.18 0.80 15.92
CA ALA A 206 15.11 -0.03 15.38
C ALA A 206 15.66 -1.36 14.86
N LEU A 207 16.80 -1.29 14.16
CA LEU A 207 17.49 -2.47 13.66
C LEU A 207 18.01 -3.36 14.80
N LYS A 208 18.56 -2.79 15.87
CA LYS A 208 18.99 -3.55 17.06
C LYS A 208 17.82 -4.31 17.72
N ARG A 209 16.65 -3.68 17.84
CA ARG A 209 15.45 -4.34 18.39
C ARG A 209 15.01 -5.52 17.52
N LEU A 210 14.99 -5.32 16.20
CA LEU A 210 14.68 -6.38 15.26
C LEU A 210 15.63 -7.59 15.39
N LEU A 211 16.94 -7.34 15.48
CA LEU A 211 17.95 -8.40 15.66
C LEU A 211 17.76 -9.16 16.98
N HIS A 212 17.41 -8.46 18.06
CA HIS A 212 17.10 -9.09 19.34
C HIS A 212 15.86 -10.01 19.26
N ASP A 213 14.80 -9.57 18.58
CA ASP A 213 13.59 -10.40 18.39
C ASP A 213 13.89 -11.66 17.57
N ILE A 214 14.78 -11.55 16.59
CA ILE A 214 15.28 -12.68 15.80
C ILE A 214 16.03 -13.67 16.67
N ASP A 215 16.86 -13.21 17.61
CA ASP A 215 17.60 -14.10 18.52
C ASP A 215 16.65 -14.97 19.36
N GLU A 216 15.61 -14.36 19.91
CA GLU A 216 14.61 -15.06 20.70
C GLU A 216 13.76 -16.00 19.83
N GLY A 217 13.44 -15.59 18.60
CA GLY A 217 12.76 -16.42 17.60
C GLY A 217 13.60 -17.64 17.20
N ALA A 218 14.89 -17.46 16.93
CA ALA A 218 15.81 -18.50 16.50
C ALA A 218 16.03 -19.56 17.59
N LYS A 219 16.20 -19.15 18.86
CA LYS A 219 16.30 -20.08 20.01
C LYS A 219 15.08 -20.99 20.13
N LYS A 220 13.87 -20.43 19.90
CA LYS A 220 12.62 -21.21 19.92
C LYS A 220 12.53 -22.14 18.70
N ALA A 221 12.85 -21.63 17.51
CA ALA A 221 12.78 -22.39 16.26
C ALA A 221 13.77 -23.56 16.24
N ALA A 222 14.97 -23.41 16.79
CA ALA A 222 16.03 -24.43 16.75
C ALA A 222 15.62 -25.79 17.34
N ARG A 223 14.70 -25.81 18.31
CA ARG A 223 14.19 -27.04 18.92
C ARG A 223 13.38 -27.91 17.96
N VAL A 224 12.67 -27.28 17.03
CA VAL A 224 11.70 -27.96 16.13
C VAL A 224 12.19 -27.97 14.70
N GLN A 225 12.76 -26.86 14.21
CA GLN A 225 13.15 -26.62 12.82
C GLN A 225 14.59 -26.10 12.75
N LEU A 226 15.55 -26.98 13.04
CA LEU A 226 16.97 -26.63 13.15
C LEU A 226 17.53 -25.97 11.88
N GLY A 227 17.26 -26.54 10.70
CA GLY A 227 17.77 -25.98 9.44
C GLY A 227 17.22 -24.59 9.12
N GLN A 228 15.98 -24.27 9.53
CA GLN A 228 15.43 -22.93 9.38
C GLN A 228 16.00 -21.95 10.41
N ALA A 229 16.22 -22.40 11.64
CA ALA A 229 16.89 -21.58 12.66
C ALA A 229 18.33 -21.22 12.26
N LEU A 230 19.09 -22.18 11.72
CA LEU A 230 20.45 -21.94 11.21
C LEU A 230 20.46 -20.90 10.08
N GLN A 231 19.51 -20.96 9.14
CA GLN A 231 19.41 -19.97 8.07
C GLN A 231 19.01 -18.60 8.58
N LEU A 232 18.10 -18.54 9.56
CA LEU A 232 17.66 -17.27 10.16
C LEU A 232 18.81 -16.57 10.89
N VAL A 233 19.59 -17.32 11.69
CA VAL A 233 20.79 -16.78 12.37
C VAL A 233 21.85 -16.35 11.36
N ALA A 234 22.09 -17.13 10.31
CA ALA A 234 23.02 -16.73 9.26
C ALA A 234 22.57 -15.46 8.51
N ALA A 235 21.27 -15.27 8.28
CA ALA A 235 20.73 -14.06 7.64
C ALA A 235 20.83 -12.84 8.56
N ARG A 236 20.64 -13.03 9.87
CA ARG A 236 20.90 -11.99 10.89
C ARG A 236 22.38 -11.58 10.89
N ASP A 237 23.30 -12.54 10.86
CA ASP A 237 24.75 -12.26 10.85
C ASP A 237 25.19 -11.51 9.59
N GLU A 238 24.52 -11.76 8.45
CA GLU A 238 24.71 -11.01 7.22
C GLU A 238 24.26 -9.55 7.35
N VAL A 239 23.12 -9.29 7.99
CA VAL A 239 22.67 -7.91 8.30
C VAL A 239 23.67 -7.19 9.19
N ILE A 240 24.19 -7.85 10.23
CA ILE A 240 25.21 -7.29 11.13
C ILE A 240 26.49 -7.00 10.34
N GLY A 241 26.96 -7.94 9.53
CA GLY A 241 28.17 -7.80 8.72
C GLY A 241 28.08 -6.70 7.64
N SER A 242 26.88 -6.38 7.17
CA SER A 242 26.64 -5.28 6.23
C SER A 242 26.66 -3.90 6.89
N SER A 243 26.55 -3.79 8.21
CA SER A 243 26.53 -2.51 8.93
C SER A 243 27.84 -2.24 9.68
N LYS A 244 28.35 -1.01 9.58
CA LYS A 244 29.50 -0.56 10.39
C LYS A 244 29.12 -0.14 11.81
N ALA A 245 27.82 0.01 12.09
CA ALA A 245 27.30 0.51 13.36
C ALA A 245 26.72 -0.60 14.25
N LEU A 246 26.66 -1.83 13.73
CA LEU A 246 26.15 -2.98 14.44
C LEU A 246 27.30 -3.89 14.89
N GLU A 247 27.15 -4.41 16.09
CA GLU A 247 27.95 -5.49 16.62
C GLU A 247 27.00 -6.55 17.17
N LEU A 248 27.40 -7.81 17.05
CA LEU A 248 26.63 -8.91 17.61
C LEU A 248 26.67 -8.82 19.14
N ASP A 249 25.49 -8.79 19.77
CA ASP A 249 25.39 -8.78 21.23
C ASP A 249 26.08 -10.03 21.82
N PRO A 250 26.88 -9.92 22.88
CA PRO A 250 27.55 -11.07 23.49
C PRO A 250 26.61 -12.20 23.93
N THR A 251 25.35 -11.88 24.22
CA THR A 251 24.30 -12.81 24.65
C THR A 251 23.43 -13.34 23.50
N ALA A 252 23.65 -12.83 22.28
CA ALA A 252 22.95 -13.28 21.09
C ALA A 252 23.28 -14.75 20.78
N VAL A 253 22.30 -15.48 20.26
CA VAL A 253 22.48 -16.88 19.85
C VAL A 253 23.44 -16.97 18.67
N ARG A 254 24.48 -17.79 18.75
CA ARG A 254 25.43 -17.99 17.65
C ARG A 254 25.09 -19.26 16.86
N LEU A 255 25.54 -19.31 15.61
CA LEU A 255 25.50 -20.54 14.83
C LEU A 255 26.20 -21.68 15.58
N SER A 256 27.33 -21.40 16.23
CA SER A 256 28.06 -22.37 17.06
C SER A 256 27.21 -22.96 18.18
N ASP A 257 26.38 -22.13 18.83
CA ASP A 257 25.55 -22.58 19.95
C ASP A 257 24.46 -23.54 19.47
N LEU A 258 23.87 -23.26 18.30
CA LEU A 258 22.87 -24.13 17.68
C LEU A 258 23.49 -25.45 17.18
N ILE A 259 24.71 -25.39 16.64
CA ILE A 259 25.44 -26.57 16.16
C ILE A 259 25.81 -27.48 17.33
N LEU A 260 26.35 -26.93 18.42
CA LEU A 260 26.81 -27.70 19.58
C LEU A 260 25.67 -28.38 20.34
N THR A 261 24.46 -27.83 20.25
CA THR A 261 23.27 -28.35 20.93
C THR A 261 22.43 -29.29 20.06
N ALA A 262 22.75 -29.40 18.77
CA ALA A 262 22.04 -30.25 17.83
C ALA A 262 22.51 -31.70 17.90
N ASP A 263 21.57 -32.63 17.72
CA ASP A 263 21.91 -34.04 17.46
C ASP A 263 22.68 -34.16 16.14
N SER A 264 23.78 -34.93 16.15
CA SER A 264 24.71 -35.02 15.02
C SER A 264 24.08 -35.59 13.75
N SER A 265 23.12 -36.50 13.87
CA SER A 265 22.39 -37.05 12.72
C SER A 265 21.43 -36.01 12.13
N LYS A 266 20.68 -35.31 12.99
CA LYS A 266 19.78 -34.23 12.58
C LYS A 266 20.53 -33.06 11.94
N LEU A 267 21.70 -32.71 12.47
CA LEU A 267 22.53 -31.64 11.92
C LEU A 267 23.04 -31.98 10.51
N ALA A 268 23.50 -33.21 10.28
CA ALA A 268 23.99 -33.66 8.98
C ALA A 268 22.89 -33.59 7.90
N ASP A 269 21.68 -34.05 8.25
CA ASP A 269 20.52 -34.03 7.35
C ASP A 269 20.10 -32.59 7.01
N GLU A 270 20.02 -31.72 8.00
CA GLU A 270 19.58 -30.34 7.82
C GLU A 270 20.63 -29.47 7.11
N ALA A 271 21.92 -29.56 7.51
CA ALA A 271 23.01 -28.78 6.93
C ALA A 271 23.23 -29.08 5.43
N GLY A 272 23.06 -30.34 5.03
CA GLY A 272 23.16 -30.77 3.64
C GLY A 272 22.12 -30.14 2.71
N THR A 273 20.97 -29.70 3.24
CA THR A 273 19.87 -29.10 2.46
C THR A 273 19.94 -27.58 2.37
N LEU A 274 20.88 -26.95 3.06
CA LEU A 274 21.04 -25.50 3.07
C LEU A 274 21.60 -24.97 1.75
N PRO A 275 21.24 -23.74 1.34
CA PRO A 275 21.89 -23.08 0.23
C PRO A 275 23.41 -22.97 0.43
N SER A 276 24.19 -23.07 -0.64
CA SER A 276 25.67 -23.09 -0.60
C SER A 276 26.31 -21.87 0.07
N GLY A 277 25.66 -20.69 0.00
CA GLY A 277 26.09 -19.50 0.75
C GLY A 277 25.96 -19.67 2.26
N ARG A 278 24.89 -20.34 2.72
CA ARG A 278 24.60 -20.59 4.13
C ARG A 278 25.42 -21.75 4.69
N GLN A 279 25.70 -22.77 3.89
CA GLN A 279 26.61 -23.86 4.25
C GLN A 279 28.00 -23.34 4.63
N ARG A 280 28.53 -22.36 3.89
CA ARG A 280 29.84 -21.73 4.18
C ARG A 280 29.89 -20.94 5.49
N ALA A 281 28.75 -20.57 6.06
CA ALA A 281 28.71 -19.91 7.37
C ALA A 281 28.72 -20.92 8.53
N ILE A 282 28.49 -22.21 8.24
CA ILE A 282 28.36 -23.29 9.22
C ILE A 282 29.61 -24.19 9.25
N TYR A 283 30.21 -24.46 8.08
CA TYR A 283 31.47 -25.20 7.93
C TYR A 283 32.69 -24.30 8.15
#